data_AF-A0A0W0GEB6-F1
#
_entry.id   AF-A0A0W0GEB6-F1
#
_cell.length_a   1.000
_cell.length_b   1.000
_cell.length_c   1.000
_cell.angle_alpha   90.00
_cell.angle_beta   90.00
_cell.angle_gamma   90.00
#
_symmetry.space_group_name_H-M   'P 1'
#
loop_
_entity.id
_entity.type
_entity.pdbx_description
1 polymer ?
#
loop_
_entity_poly.entity_id
_entity_poly.type
_entity_poly.pdbx_seq_one_letter_code
_entity_poly.pdbx_strand_id
1 'polypeptide(L)'
;MPTLIESIGSDAAIKEAKYVVARFCTSLPKSARAAPTQGMYSRTTFVTLHDETQVVVQLKDNDIDLTKVALARSLLGDVVPVMQAANTTLAHFAYVSPLVPGTVWFRAGMTTEQDVELAYQTALILAKCSLGVDSTGTVDNYILPRLRELLGIVENESMRSRIQALFNIANCLKSLPLSLCHIDVNASNVGDLLDKMVEQKGLTINRSS
;
A
#
# COMPACT_ATOMS: atom_id res chain seq x y z
N MET A 1 -5.03 -6.51 -23.80
CA MET A 1 -5.23 -5.10 -24.18
C MET A 1 -4.53 -4.27 -23.13
N PRO A 2 -3.77 -3.23 -23.50
CA PRO A 2 -3.19 -2.33 -22.50
C PRO A 2 -4.31 -1.67 -21.69
N THR A 3 -4.10 -1.49 -20.39
CA THR A 3 -5.10 -0.84 -19.54
C THR A 3 -5.11 0.67 -19.81
N LEU A 4 -6.18 1.38 -19.40
CA LEU A 4 -6.30 2.82 -19.66
C LEU A 4 -5.08 3.58 -19.11
N ILE A 5 -4.61 3.22 -17.90
CA ILE A 5 -3.45 3.85 -17.28
C ILE A 5 -2.13 3.62 -18.04
N GLU A 6 -1.98 2.47 -18.71
CA GLU A 6 -0.78 2.15 -19.49
C GLU A 6 -0.67 3.04 -20.73
N SER A 7 -1.81 3.44 -21.29
CA SER A 7 -1.88 4.34 -22.45
C SER A 7 -1.55 5.80 -22.12
N ILE A 8 -1.59 6.18 -20.83
CA ILE A 8 -1.26 7.55 -20.40
C ILE A 8 0.25 7.73 -20.38
N GLY A 9 0.75 8.55 -21.30
CA GLY A 9 2.15 8.98 -21.34
C GLY A 9 2.54 9.82 -20.12
N SER A 10 3.82 9.79 -19.75
CA SER A 10 4.35 10.50 -18.56
C SER A 10 3.98 11.98 -18.53
N ASP A 11 4.13 12.69 -19.65
CA ASP A 11 3.82 14.12 -19.74
C ASP A 11 2.33 14.41 -19.56
N ALA A 12 1.46 13.54 -20.07
CA ALA A 12 0.02 13.64 -19.89
C ALA A 12 -0.36 13.41 -18.42
N ALA A 13 0.20 12.38 -17.79
CA ALA A 13 0.00 12.11 -16.36
C ALA A 13 0.47 13.28 -15.48
N ILE A 14 1.62 13.90 -15.80
CA ILE A 14 2.13 15.06 -15.06
C ILE A 14 1.20 16.28 -15.21
N LYS A 15 0.72 16.56 -16.43
CA LYS A 15 -0.24 17.64 -16.67
C LYS A 15 -1.54 17.41 -15.91
N GLU A 16 -2.04 16.18 -15.96
CA GLU A 16 -3.26 15.80 -15.24
C GLU A 16 -3.08 15.88 -13.73
N ALA A 17 -1.94 15.44 -13.18
CA ALA A 17 -1.67 15.57 -11.76
C ALA A 17 -1.67 17.03 -11.29
N LYS A 18 -1.09 17.95 -12.07
CA LYS A 18 -1.19 19.39 -11.78
C LYS A 18 -2.64 19.88 -11.84
N TYR A 19 -3.41 19.43 -12.82
CA TYR A 19 -4.83 19.79 -12.95
C TYR A 19 -5.65 19.31 -11.74
N VAL A 20 -5.49 18.04 -11.35
CA VAL A 20 -6.12 17.44 -10.17
C VAL A 20 -5.81 18.27 -8.93
N VAL A 21 -4.52 18.54 -8.68
CA VAL A 21 -4.05 19.29 -7.51
C VAL A 21 -4.58 20.72 -7.50
N ALA A 22 -4.58 21.43 -8.63
CA ALA A 22 -5.08 22.82 -8.69
C ALA A 22 -6.57 22.95 -8.32
N ARG A 23 -7.34 21.88 -8.48
CA ARG A 23 -8.77 21.84 -8.10
C ARG A 23 -9.01 21.30 -6.70
N PHE A 24 -8.06 20.51 -6.19
CA PHE A 24 -8.19 19.78 -4.94
C PHE A 24 -7.58 20.54 -3.76
N CYS A 25 -6.42 21.15 -3.98
CA CYS A 25 -5.65 21.87 -2.96
C CYS A 25 -5.89 23.38 -3.04
N THR A 26 -5.73 24.07 -1.91
CA THR A 26 -5.80 25.53 -1.84
C THR A 26 -4.61 26.21 -2.53
N SER A 27 -3.42 25.62 -2.40
CA SER A 27 -2.19 26.13 -3.02
C SER A 27 -2.02 25.55 -4.43
N LEU A 28 -1.62 26.41 -5.38
CA LEU A 28 -1.45 26.02 -6.78
C LEU A 28 -0.19 25.17 -6.99
N PRO A 29 -0.18 24.27 -7.99
CA PRO A 29 0.99 23.46 -8.31
C PRO A 29 2.13 24.32 -8.89
N LYS A 30 3.28 24.32 -8.22
CA LYS A 30 4.51 24.99 -8.66
C LYS A 30 5.29 24.12 -9.65
N SER A 31 5.50 22.85 -9.30
CA SER A 31 6.22 21.88 -10.14
C SER A 31 5.65 20.49 -9.97
N ALA A 32 5.92 19.60 -10.93
CA ALA A 32 5.51 18.21 -10.84
C ALA A 32 6.50 17.33 -11.60
N ARG A 33 6.67 16.09 -11.13
CA ARG A 33 7.54 15.08 -11.73
C ARG A 33 6.96 13.69 -11.53
N ALA A 34 7.19 12.81 -12.49
CA ALA A 34 6.87 11.40 -12.30
C ALA A 34 7.63 10.82 -11.10
N ALA A 35 6.98 9.93 -10.35
CA ALA A 35 7.67 9.12 -9.35
C ALA A 35 8.77 8.27 -10.04
N PRO A 36 9.92 8.07 -9.38
CA PRO A 36 11.06 7.34 -9.97
C PRO A 36 10.75 5.86 -10.23
N THR A 37 9.73 5.32 -9.57
CA THR A 37 9.20 3.98 -9.81
C THR A 37 7.69 4.10 -10.03
N GLN A 38 7.21 3.42 -11.06
CA GLN A 38 5.80 3.40 -11.44
C GLN A 38 5.24 2.00 -11.17
N GLY A 39 4.01 1.94 -10.66
CA GLY A 39 3.27 0.70 -10.55
C GLY A 39 2.73 0.25 -11.90
N MET A 40 2.45 -1.05 -12.03
CA MET A 40 1.83 -1.61 -13.24
C MET A 40 0.43 -1.04 -13.49
N TYR A 41 -0.32 -0.76 -12.42
CA TYR A 41 -1.72 -0.32 -12.48
C TYR A 41 -1.94 1.12 -12.01
N SER A 42 -0.88 1.93 -12.00
CA SER A 42 -0.97 3.32 -11.56
C SER A 42 0.11 4.20 -12.18
N ARG A 43 -0.25 5.47 -12.46
CA ARG A 43 0.74 6.53 -12.69
C ARG A 43 0.82 7.41 -11.45
N THR A 44 1.99 7.44 -10.83
CA THR A 44 2.26 8.22 -9.63
C THR A 44 3.08 9.45 -10.00
N THR A 45 2.60 10.62 -9.62
CA THR A 45 3.26 11.92 -9.83
C THR A 45 3.46 12.62 -8.50
N PHE A 46 4.64 13.17 -8.28
CA PHE A 46 4.91 14.04 -7.14
C PHE A 46 4.73 15.49 -7.60
N VAL A 47 3.95 16.25 -6.85
CA VAL A 47 3.62 17.66 -7.14
C VAL A 47 4.07 18.51 -5.96
N THR A 48 4.85 19.53 -6.24
CA THR A 48 5.24 20.56 -5.26
C THR A 48 4.35 21.77 -5.47
N LEU A 49 3.72 22.26 -4.40
CA LEU A 49 2.86 23.44 -4.43
C LEU A 49 3.67 24.72 -4.20
N HIS A 50 3.05 25.89 -4.35
CA HIS A 50 3.69 27.19 -4.13
C HIS A 50 4.06 27.48 -2.68
N ASP A 51 3.42 26.80 -1.72
CA ASP A 51 3.76 26.86 -0.29
C ASP A 51 4.83 25.82 0.09
N GLU A 52 5.50 25.23 -0.92
CA GLU A 52 6.49 24.16 -0.80
C GLU A 52 5.97 22.83 -0.25
N THR A 53 4.66 22.71 0.02
CA THR A 53 4.06 21.42 0.38
C THR A 53 4.17 20.45 -0.79
N GLN A 54 4.39 19.17 -0.47
CA GLN A 54 4.52 18.11 -1.46
C GLN A 54 3.36 17.14 -1.33
N VAL A 55 2.71 16.88 -2.46
CA VAL A 55 1.61 15.92 -2.57
C VAL A 55 1.93 14.87 -3.63
N VAL A 56 1.35 13.70 -3.45
CA VAL A 56 1.41 12.58 -4.38
C VAL A 56 0.04 12.47 -5.03
N VAL A 57 0.03 12.41 -6.35
CA VAL A 57 -1.16 12.10 -7.15
C VAL A 57 -0.99 10.72 -7.74
N GLN A 58 -1.95 9.84 -7.50
CA GLN A 58 -2.02 8.52 -8.11
C GLN A 58 -3.22 8.44 -9.04
N LEU A 59 -2.96 8.30 -10.34
CA LEU A 59 -3.96 7.94 -11.33
C LEU A 59 -4.03 6.41 -11.42
N LYS A 60 -5.24 5.83 -11.39
CA LYS A 60 -5.44 4.38 -11.31
C LYS A 60 -6.62 3.91 -12.15
N ASP A 61 -6.53 2.66 -12.58
CA ASP A 61 -7.66 1.95 -13.22
C ASP A 61 -8.56 1.25 -12.19
N ASN A 62 -8.02 0.91 -11.02
CA ASN A 62 -8.73 0.21 -9.96
C ASN A 62 -9.00 1.15 -8.79
N ASP A 63 -10.21 1.05 -8.24
CA ASP A 63 -10.63 1.81 -7.06
C ASP A 63 -9.83 1.37 -5.82
N ILE A 64 -9.48 2.34 -4.98
CA ILE A 64 -8.96 2.13 -3.64
C ILE A 64 -10.13 2.28 -2.67
N ASP A 65 -10.39 1.24 -1.91
CA ASP A 65 -11.33 1.27 -0.80
C ASP A 65 -10.80 2.18 0.32
N LEU A 66 -11.18 3.46 0.26
CA LEU A 66 -10.75 4.48 1.21
C LEU A 66 -11.22 4.20 2.64
N THR A 67 -12.27 3.38 2.83
CA THR A 67 -12.71 2.98 4.17
C THR A 67 -11.68 2.07 4.84
N LYS A 68 -11.05 1.17 4.08
CA LYS A 68 -9.95 0.33 4.57
C LYS A 68 -8.69 1.15 4.85
N VAL A 69 -8.39 2.15 4.03
CA VAL A 69 -7.26 3.06 4.26
C VAL A 69 -7.48 3.88 5.53
N ALA A 70 -8.69 4.41 5.74
CA ALA A 70 -9.04 5.14 6.95
C ALA A 70 -8.97 4.24 8.20
N LEU A 71 -9.46 3.00 8.11
CA LEU A 71 -9.32 2.01 9.19
C LEU A 71 -7.85 1.73 9.50
N ALA A 72 -7.02 1.44 8.47
CA ALA A 72 -5.59 1.21 8.65
C ALA A 72 -4.91 2.40 9.33
N ARG A 73 -5.23 3.62 8.92
CA ARG A 73 -4.68 4.84 9.53
C ARG A 73 -5.14 5.03 10.98
N SER A 74 -6.37 4.66 11.33
CA SER A 74 -6.84 4.72 12.73
C SER A 74 -6.04 3.79 13.66
N LEU A 75 -5.54 2.67 13.14
CA LEU A 75 -4.76 1.68 13.89
C LEU A 75 -3.25 2.01 13.89
N LEU A 76 -2.73 2.50 12.76
CA LEU A 76 -1.28 2.65 12.53
C LEU A 76 -0.79 4.09 12.60
N GLY A 77 -1.70 5.06 12.67
CA GLY A 77 -1.39 6.49 12.68
C GLY A 77 -0.72 6.96 11.39
N ASP A 78 0.27 7.85 11.53
CA ASP A 78 0.97 8.50 10.43
C ASP A 78 1.95 7.61 9.65
N VAL A 79 1.87 6.29 9.82
CA VAL A 79 2.52 5.32 8.91
C VAL A 79 1.66 5.07 7.67
N VAL A 80 0.35 5.34 7.75
CA VAL A 80 -0.55 5.21 6.60
C VAL A 80 -0.88 6.61 6.10
N PRO A 81 -0.60 6.93 4.82
CA PRO A 81 -0.88 8.25 4.28
C PRO A 81 -2.38 8.57 4.35
N VAL A 82 -2.71 9.83 4.63
CA VAL A 82 -4.05 10.35 4.35
C VAL A 82 -4.26 10.28 2.85
N MET A 83 -5.35 9.65 2.41
CA MET A 83 -5.66 9.50 1.01
C MET A 83 -7.06 9.98 0.73
N GLN A 84 -7.21 10.79 -0.30
CA GLN A 84 -8.47 11.42 -0.67
C GLN A 84 -8.74 11.20 -2.15
N ALA A 85 -9.96 10.81 -2.49
CA ALA A 85 -10.39 10.71 -3.88
C ALA A 85 -10.45 12.10 -4.51
N ALA A 86 -10.02 12.18 -5.76
CA ALA A 86 -10.08 13.40 -6.55
C ALA A 86 -10.63 13.09 -7.95
N ASN A 87 -11.14 14.13 -8.61
CA ASN A 87 -11.65 14.01 -9.96
C ASN A 87 -10.51 14.09 -10.98
N THR A 88 -10.55 13.21 -11.97
CA THR A 88 -9.62 13.19 -13.11
C THR A 88 -10.38 13.04 -14.42
N THR A 89 -9.76 13.50 -15.50
CA THR A 89 -10.24 13.39 -16.87
C THR A 89 -9.54 12.28 -17.68
N LEU A 90 -8.44 11.72 -17.17
CA LEU A 90 -7.60 10.77 -17.92
C LEU A 90 -7.61 9.34 -17.37
N ALA A 91 -8.04 9.12 -16.13
CA ALA A 91 -8.10 7.80 -15.52
C ALA A 91 -9.48 7.54 -14.90
N HIS A 92 -9.75 6.29 -14.51
CA HIS A 92 -11.00 5.97 -13.80
C HIS A 92 -11.02 6.55 -12.40
N PHE A 93 -9.87 6.56 -11.73
CA PHE A 93 -9.74 7.05 -10.37
C PHE A 93 -8.48 7.92 -10.22
N ALA A 94 -8.57 8.95 -9.38
CA ALA A 94 -7.42 9.70 -8.92
C ALA A 94 -7.46 9.84 -7.40
N TYR A 95 -6.28 9.75 -6.79
CA TYR A 95 -6.10 9.94 -5.36
C TYR A 95 -5.01 10.96 -5.10
N VAL A 96 -5.25 11.82 -4.11
CA VAL A 96 -4.29 12.79 -3.62
C VAL A 96 -3.95 12.44 -2.18
N SER A 97 -2.66 12.42 -1.87
CA SER A 97 -2.16 12.26 -0.51
C SER A 97 -0.99 13.20 -0.26
N PRO A 98 -0.75 13.66 0.97
CA PRO A 98 0.53 14.25 1.33
C PRO A 98 1.67 13.28 0.98
N LEU A 99 2.82 13.80 0.57
CA LEU A 99 4.02 12.98 0.46
C LEU A 99 4.47 12.61 1.87
N VAL A 100 4.55 11.31 2.15
CA VAL A 100 5.16 10.85 3.40
C VAL A 100 6.68 10.82 3.21
N PRO A 101 7.46 11.52 4.06
CA PRO A 101 8.90 11.48 4.00
C PRO A 101 9.39 10.08 4.39
N GLY A 102 10.32 9.55 3.62
CA GLY A 102 10.80 8.19 3.82
C GLY A 102 11.80 7.77 2.75
N THR A 103 12.64 6.82 3.11
CA THR A 103 13.41 6.03 2.14
C THR A 103 12.81 4.63 2.10
N VAL A 104 12.45 4.14 0.92
CA VAL A 104 11.99 2.74 0.75
C VAL A 104 13.09 1.75 1.13
N TRP A 105 12.74 0.68 1.85
CA TRP A 105 13.63 -0.37 2.35
C TRP A 105 14.59 -0.86 1.28
N PHE A 106 14.07 -1.20 0.10
CA PHE A 106 14.85 -1.70 -1.03
C PHE A 106 16.02 -0.79 -1.45
N ARG A 107 15.93 0.53 -1.19
CA ARG A 107 16.94 1.52 -1.60
C ARG A 107 17.86 1.96 -0.45
N ALA A 108 17.68 1.44 0.76
CA ALA A 108 18.34 1.98 1.95
C ALA A 108 19.79 1.49 2.15
N GLY A 109 20.28 0.53 1.34
CA GLY A 109 21.69 0.10 1.40
C GLY A 109 22.13 -0.34 2.79
N MET A 110 21.33 -1.19 3.45
CA MET A 110 21.44 -1.49 4.88
C MET A 110 22.39 -2.64 5.21
N THR A 111 22.94 -2.63 6.43
CA THR A 111 23.60 -3.80 7.03
C THR A 111 22.57 -4.84 7.48
N THR A 112 23.01 -6.07 7.74
CA THR A 112 22.14 -7.14 8.26
C THR A 112 21.47 -6.74 9.58
N GLU A 113 22.17 -6.04 10.47
CA GLU A 113 21.63 -5.61 11.76
C GLU A 113 20.51 -4.57 11.59
N GLN A 114 20.69 -3.64 10.65
CA GLN A 114 19.67 -2.65 10.30
C GLN A 114 18.44 -3.31 9.66
N ASP A 115 18.66 -4.33 8.83
CA ASP A 115 17.60 -5.12 8.19
C ASP A 115 16.75 -5.88 9.21
N VAL A 116 17.39 -6.54 10.17
CA VAL A 116 16.72 -7.25 11.28
C VAL A 116 15.92 -6.28 12.14
N GLU A 117 16.48 -5.11 12.47
CA GLU A 117 15.76 -4.11 13.25
C GLU A 117 14.54 -3.59 12.47
N LEU A 118 14.67 -3.33 11.17
CA LEU A 118 13.55 -2.85 10.36
C LEU A 118 12.44 -3.90 10.24
N ALA A 119 12.81 -5.18 10.11
CA ALA A 119 11.88 -6.29 10.16
C ALA A 119 11.13 -6.34 11.51
N TYR A 120 11.85 -6.15 12.62
CA TYR A 120 11.25 -6.08 13.96
C TYR A 120 10.27 -4.90 14.10
N GLN A 121 10.64 -3.70 13.66
CA GLN A 121 9.76 -2.53 13.71
C GLN A 121 8.52 -2.71 12.81
N THR A 122 8.70 -3.33 11.64
CA THR A 122 7.58 -3.68 10.75
C THR A 122 6.63 -4.66 11.46
N ALA A 123 7.16 -5.67 12.15
CA ALA A 123 6.34 -6.61 12.90
C ALA A 123 5.57 -5.94 14.05
N LEU A 124 6.19 -5.00 14.78
CA LEU A 124 5.51 -4.22 15.83
C LEU A 124 4.34 -3.39 15.27
N ILE A 125 4.48 -2.86 14.06
CA ILE A 125 3.42 -2.10 13.40
C ILE A 125 2.30 -3.02 12.94
N LEU A 126 2.64 -4.13 12.30
CA LEU A 126 1.64 -5.12 11.88
C LEU A 126 0.87 -5.70 13.08
N ALA A 127 1.50 -5.83 14.24
CA ALA A 127 0.81 -6.26 15.46
C ALA A 127 -0.32 -5.31 15.89
N LYS A 128 -0.21 -4.01 15.61
CA LYS A 128 -1.26 -3.02 15.89
C LYS A 128 -2.49 -3.16 14.99
N CYS A 129 -2.39 -3.92 13.90
CA CYS A 129 -3.52 -4.17 13.02
C CYS A 129 -4.55 -5.16 13.59
N SER A 130 -4.30 -5.75 14.77
CA SER A 130 -5.28 -6.59 15.45
C SER A 130 -6.54 -5.80 15.76
N LEU A 131 -7.70 -6.32 15.35
CA LEU A 131 -8.99 -5.67 15.52
C LEU A 131 -9.66 -6.04 16.86
N GLY A 132 -9.04 -6.91 17.66
CA GLY A 132 -9.57 -7.34 18.96
C GLY A 132 -10.86 -8.16 18.88
N VAL A 133 -11.25 -8.63 17.69
CA VAL A 133 -12.38 -9.53 17.45
C VAL A 133 -11.87 -10.86 16.90
N ASP A 134 -12.65 -11.93 17.04
CA ASP A 134 -12.30 -13.22 16.47
C ASP A 134 -12.52 -13.26 14.94
N SER A 135 -11.94 -14.26 14.29
CA SER A 135 -11.99 -14.39 12.83
C SER A 135 -13.16 -15.23 12.31
N THR A 136 -14.12 -15.63 13.17
CA THR A 136 -15.22 -16.56 12.83
C THR A 136 -15.95 -16.15 11.56
N GLY A 137 -16.38 -14.88 11.49
CA GLY A 137 -17.11 -14.37 10.32
C GLY A 137 -16.29 -14.42 9.03
N THR A 138 -14.98 -14.18 9.08
CA THR A 138 -14.09 -14.26 7.91
C THR A 138 -13.87 -15.72 7.50
N VAL A 139 -13.70 -16.61 8.46
CA VAL A 139 -13.52 -18.04 8.18
C VAL A 139 -14.76 -18.63 7.52
N ASP A 140 -15.94 -18.35 8.10
CA ASP A 140 -17.21 -18.93 7.64
C ASP A 140 -17.68 -18.37 6.30
N ASN A 141 -17.51 -17.06 6.07
CA ASN A 141 -18.07 -16.41 4.90
C ASN A 141 -17.07 -16.26 3.73
N TYR A 142 -15.76 -16.34 3.99
CA TYR A 142 -14.75 -16.16 2.95
C TYR A 142 -13.80 -17.36 2.79
N ILE A 143 -13.12 -17.77 3.87
CA ILE A 143 -12.04 -18.78 3.76
C ILE A 143 -12.60 -20.15 3.38
N LEU A 144 -13.56 -20.67 4.14
CA LEU A 144 -14.14 -22.00 3.90
C LEU A 144 -14.85 -22.08 2.54
N PRO A 145 -15.70 -21.12 2.13
CA PRO A 145 -16.32 -21.13 0.81
C PRO A 145 -15.28 -21.14 -0.31
N ARG A 146 -14.22 -20.32 -0.20
CA ARG A 146 -13.19 -20.24 -1.25
C ARG A 146 -12.37 -21.52 -1.35
N LEU A 147 -11.98 -22.12 -0.23
CA LEU A 147 -11.29 -23.41 -0.22
C LEU A 147 -12.15 -24.52 -0.84
N ARG A 148 -13.47 -24.53 -0.56
CA ARG A 148 -14.41 -25.48 -1.17
C ARG A 148 -14.52 -25.31 -2.68
N GLU A 149 -14.60 -24.07 -3.15
CA GLU A 149 -14.60 -23.76 -4.58
C GLU A 149 -13.30 -24.24 -5.25
N LEU A 150 -12.15 -23.95 -4.63
CA LEU A 150 -10.84 -24.40 -5.13
C LEU A 150 -10.75 -25.92 -5.24
N LEU A 151 -11.29 -26.66 -4.27
CA LEU A 151 -11.36 -28.13 -4.33
C LEU A 151 -12.19 -28.64 -5.52
N GLY A 152 -13.22 -27.89 -5.92
CA GLY A 152 -14.07 -28.24 -7.06
C GLY A 152 -13.42 -28.01 -8.42
N ILE A 153 -12.43 -27.12 -8.52
CA ILE A 153 -11.78 -26.75 -9.79
C ILE A 153 -10.35 -27.26 -9.94
N VAL A 154 -9.69 -27.66 -8.85
CA VAL A 154 -8.30 -28.11 -8.90
C VAL A 154 -8.21 -29.53 -9.46
N GLU A 155 -7.47 -29.69 -10.56
CA GLU A 155 -7.27 -30.99 -11.22
C GLU A 155 -6.04 -31.73 -10.67
N ASN A 156 -5.03 -30.98 -10.21
CA ASN A 156 -3.79 -31.57 -9.70
C ASN A 156 -4.01 -32.19 -8.31
N GLU A 157 -3.80 -33.50 -8.20
CA GLU A 157 -4.07 -34.26 -6.97
C GLU A 157 -3.19 -33.85 -5.77
N SER A 158 -1.93 -33.47 -6.02
CA SER A 158 -1.04 -32.97 -4.96
C SER A 158 -1.55 -31.64 -4.40
N MET A 159 -1.97 -30.73 -5.28
CA MET A 159 -2.55 -29.45 -4.90
C MET A 159 -3.90 -29.63 -4.20
N ARG A 160 -4.76 -30.52 -4.73
CA ARG A 160 -6.03 -30.91 -4.09
C ARG A 160 -5.81 -31.39 -2.67
N SER A 161 -4.86 -32.30 -2.46
CA SER A 161 -4.51 -32.81 -1.13
C SER A 161 -4.07 -31.70 -0.17
N ARG A 162 -3.28 -30.73 -0.65
CA ARG A 162 -2.86 -29.56 0.16
C ARG A 162 -4.03 -28.64 0.51
N ILE A 163 -4.90 -28.34 -0.46
CA ILE A 163 -6.09 -27.50 -0.24
C ILE A 163 -7.05 -28.22 0.73
N GLN A 164 -7.21 -29.54 0.60
CA GLN A 164 -8.04 -30.33 1.51
C GLN A 164 -7.50 -30.31 2.94
N ALA A 165 -6.17 -30.43 3.10
CA ALA A 165 -5.54 -30.29 4.41
C ALA A 165 -5.80 -28.90 5.02
N LEU A 166 -5.68 -27.83 4.23
CA LEU A 166 -6.01 -26.46 4.66
C LEU A 166 -7.49 -26.33 5.03
N PHE A 167 -8.40 -26.88 4.23
CA PHE A 167 -9.84 -26.87 4.50
C PHE A 167 -10.17 -27.55 5.83
N ASN A 168 -9.54 -28.69 6.12
CA ASN A 168 -9.77 -29.45 7.34
C ASN A 168 -9.35 -28.69 8.60
N ILE A 169 -8.28 -27.88 8.53
CA ILE A 169 -7.79 -27.09 9.67
C ILE A 169 -8.34 -25.67 9.72
N ALA A 170 -9.02 -25.19 8.68
CA ALA A 170 -9.44 -23.79 8.58
C ALA A 170 -10.40 -23.36 9.71
N ASN A 171 -11.19 -24.28 10.28
CA ASN A 171 -12.02 -24.00 11.44
C ASN A 171 -11.21 -23.61 12.69
N CYS A 172 -9.97 -24.10 12.83
CA CYS A 172 -9.09 -23.70 13.93
C CYS A 172 -8.66 -22.22 13.83
N LEU A 173 -8.78 -21.60 12.65
CA LEU A 173 -8.46 -20.19 12.49
C LEU A 173 -9.47 -19.29 13.23
N LYS A 174 -10.71 -19.76 13.46
CA LYS A 174 -11.77 -18.99 14.13
C LYS A 174 -11.35 -18.48 15.51
N SER A 175 -10.52 -19.24 16.23
CA SER A 175 -10.02 -18.84 17.55
C SER A 175 -8.91 -17.79 17.50
N LEU A 176 -8.37 -17.48 16.32
CA LEU A 176 -7.35 -16.46 16.14
C LEU A 176 -8.00 -15.08 16.02
N PRO A 177 -7.33 -14.03 16.54
CA PRO A 177 -7.79 -12.67 16.37
C PRO A 177 -7.78 -12.28 14.89
N LEU A 178 -8.80 -11.54 14.48
CA LEU A 178 -8.86 -10.92 13.17
C LEU A 178 -7.92 -9.72 13.15
N SER A 179 -7.06 -9.68 12.15
CA SER A 179 -6.13 -8.57 11.91
C SER A 179 -6.33 -7.99 10.53
N LEU A 180 -6.21 -6.67 10.41
CA LEU A 180 -6.11 -6.01 9.14
C LEU A 180 -4.75 -6.34 8.50
N CYS A 181 -4.76 -6.91 7.30
CA CYS A 181 -3.53 -7.29 6.61
C CYS A 181 -3.32 -6.42 5.37
N HIS A 182 -2.08 -6.00 5.16
CA HIS A 182 -1.66 -5.44 3.89
C HIS A 182 -1.29 -6.60 2.96
N ILE A 183 -1.91 -6.65 1.78
CA ILE A 183 -1.80 -7.79 0.85
C ILE A 183 -0.41 -7.95 0.21
N ASP A 184 0.44 -6.92 0.31
CA ASP A 184 1.72 -6.85 -0.38
C ASP A 184 2.80 -6.17 0.48
N VAL A 185 3.03 -6.66 1.70
CA VAL A 185 4.14 -6.14 2.53
C VAL A 185 5.46 -6.65 1.96
N ASN A 186 6.26 -5.75 1.39
CA ASN A 186 7.57 -6.05 0.82
C ASN A 186 8.51 -4.83 0.91
N ALA A 187 9.79 -5.02 0.56
CA ALA A 187 10.82 -3.97 0.66
C ALA A 187 10.57 -2.72 -0.24
N SER A 188 9.67 -2.80 -1.21
CA SER A 188 9.28 -1.64 -2.03
C SER A 188 8.09 -0.86 -1.44
N ASN A 189 7.34 -1.47 -0.52
CA ASN A 189 6.14 -0.89 0.10
C ASN A 189 6.37 -0.45 1.56
N VAL A 190 7.56 -0.70 2.12
CA VAL A 190 7.97 -0.22 3.43
C VAL A 190 8.96 0.94 3.25
N GLY A 191 8.52 2.19 3.49
CA GLY A 191 9.38 3.37 3.31
C GLY A 191 9.40 4.35 4.49
N ASP A 192 8.24 4.65 5.08
CA ASP A 192 8.15 5.65 6.15
C ASP A 192 8.79 5.20 7.47
N LEU A 193 9.04 3.89 7.61
CA LEU A 193 9.61 3.30 8.82
C LEU A 193 11.09 3.60 8.98
N LEU A 194 11.80 3.75 7.86
CA LEU A 194 13.24 3.96 7.89
C LEU A 194 13.61 5.31 8.48
N ASP A 195 12.94 6.39 8.07
CA ASP A 195 13.25 7.73 8.58
C ASP A 195 12.82 7.86 10.06
N LYS A 196 11.71 7.23 10.46
CA LYS A 196 11.30 7.16 11.88
C LYS A 196 12.29 6.37 12.75
N MET A 197 12.92 5.33 12.21
CA MET A 197 13.97 4.57 12.89
C MET A 197 15.28 5.36 13.03
N VAL A 198 15.65 6.12 12.00
CA VAL A 198 16.80 7.03 12.04
C VAL A 198 16.61 8.09 13.11
N GLU A 199 15.44 8.70 13.17
CA GLU A 199 15.13 9.77 14.13
C GLU A 199 15.10 9.26 15.59
N GLN A 200 14.53 8.07 15.83
CA GLN A 200 14.42 7.51 17.19
C GLN A 200 15.74 6.98 17.75
N LYS A 201 16.70 6.55 16.91
CA LYS A 201 17.93 5.89 17.37
C LYS A 201 19.23 6.54 16.90
N GLY A 202 19.18 7.63 16.13
CA GLY A 202 20.37 8.31 15.60
C GLY A 202 21.16 7.45 14.59
N LEU A 203 20.47 6.57 13.85
CA LEU A 203 21.10 5.67 12.89
C LEU A 203 21.45 6.41 11.59
N THR A 204 22.70 6.29 11.12
CA THR A 204 23.11 6.86 9.83
C THR A 204 22.75 5.89 8.70
N ILE A 205 21.83 6.26 7.82
CA ILE A 205 21.60 5.55 6.55
C ILE A 205 22.63 6.06 5.55
N ASN A 206 23.44 5.16 4.99
CA ASN A 206 24.32 5.47 3.86
C ASN A 206 23.46 5.66 2.61
N ARG A 207 23.10 6.91 2.31
CA ARG A 207 22.40 7.25 1.08
C ARG A 207 23.37 7.16 -0.09
N SER A 208 23.30 6.09 -0.89
CA SER A 208 23.93 6.06 -2.19
C SER A 208 23.22 7.06 -3.12
N SER A 209 24.00 8.04 -3.59
CA SER A 209 23.62 9.09 -4.54
C SER A 209 23.15 8.55 -5.88
#